data_AF-A0A933SPB8-F1
#
_entry.id   AF-A0A933SPB8-F1
#
_cell.length_a   1.000
_cell.length_b   1.000
_cell.length_c   1.000
_cell.angle_alpha   90.00
_cell.angle_beta   90.00
_cell.angle_gamma   90.00
#
_symmetry.space_group_name_H-M   'P 1'
#
loop_
_entity.id
_entity.type
_entity.pdbx_description
1 polymer ?
#
loop_
_entity_poly.entity_id
_entity_poly.type
_entity_poly.pdbx_seq_one_letter_code
_entity_poly.pdbx_strand_id
1 'polypeptide(L)'
;MSLTFVEIERQKNWRIAVFFLVLLSMYFVILATLSLSFFFIAPPLLFLIKGFLFRYLLIVTSVSLLVASIHFYFSAFGAISFLKKNLDASKPDLEDGIHKRLKNIIDEVHVVTGNKRKIDCMVIPSLAMNALAVDNFRGNAVIAVTEGLISRLTRQQLEAVVAHEAYHILSGDCLEATVAASLFGIPASIIEGSQNLSEQGIMHPLLIPTWILLKFSQMFNMFISREREYRADAGAVKMNRNPVALAEALHKTSRNWGGAGFLGSGLEMLCIINPMASELDESEGWLSDLFSTHPPIRKRVGILLRMAKTSLSQFYSRADAEKKAAISEPAKTAEPLYYAFNEEQEWQGPFNLAGLSALPWLTPLTWIGTAPDEEIERVSENPIMNAIFIKRLINTKVKTADQICPNCKQALVEIPYERTQVYQCNFCKGTLVENNKIPRIIVRDEEPCPERIKQLSSAVINEKQKRMTMKRLISKEEPKTSIPLKNCPKCKKPMMRRFYSLVYLIEVDMCSFCGITWFDKDELEMLQCMVENRIVPEIELSNEA
;
A
#
# COMPACT_ATOMS: atom_id res chain seq x y z
N MET A 1 -10.87 -38.00 9.91
CA MET A 1 -10.53 -37.92 11.35
C MET A 1 -10.11 -36.48 11.62
N SER A 2 -10.76 -35.75 12.53
CA SER A 2 -10.32 -34.40 12.90
C SER A 2 -9.00 -34.52 13.67
N LEU A 3 -7.93 -33.93 13.15
CA LEU A 3 -6.64 -33.91 13.84
C LEU A 3 -6.80 -33.29 15.23
N THR A 4 -6.22 -33.94 16.23
CA THR A 4 -6.15 -33.40 17.59
C THR A 4 -5.20 -32.19 17.63
N PHE A 5 -5.35 -31.32 18.62
CA PHE A 5 -4.47 -30.14 18.78
C PHE A 5 -2.98 -30.52 18.84
N VAL A 6 -2.66 -31.63 19.51
CA VAL A 6 -1.30 -32.17 19.64
C VAL A 6 -0.75 -32.63 18.29
N GLU A 7 -1.58 -33.25 17.44
CA GLU A 7 -1.17 -33.65 16.08
C GLU A 7 -0.91 -32.45 15.19
N ILE A 8 -1.73 -31.39 15.30
CA ILE A 8 -1.52 -30.12 14.60
C ILE A 8 -0.19 -29.48 15.03
N GLU A 9 0.08 -29.42 16.32
CA GLU A 9 1.31 -28.83 16.86
C GLU A 9 2.57 -29.65 16.50
N ARG A 10 2.45 -30.99 16.49
CA ARG A 10 3.52 -31.88 16.02
C ARG A 10 3.80 -31.71 14.53
N GLN A 11 2.77 -31.60 13.69
CA GLN A 11 2.93 -31.32 12.26
C GLN A 11 3.63 -29.98 12.02
N LYS A 12 3.29 -28.96 12.81
CA LYS A 12 3.92 -27.63 12.73
C LYS A 12 5.41 -27.66 13.03
N ASN A 13 5.78 -28.25 14.16
CA ASN A 13 7.19 -28.34 14.55
C ASN A 13 8.01 -29.16 13.54
N TRP A 14 7.42 -30.21 12.97
CA TRP A 14 8.08 -30.99 11.92
C TRP A 14 8.31 -30.16 10.65
N ARG A 15 7.33 -29.37 10.20
CA ARG A 15 7.48 -28.49 9.03
C ARG A 15 8.55 -27.41 9.24
N ILE A 16 8.56 -26.77 10.41
CA ILE A 16 9.58 -25.78 10.76
C ILE A 16 10.97 -26.42 10.79
N ALA A 17 11.09 -27.64 11.34
CA ALA A 17 12.34 -28.39 11.31
C ALA A 17 12.77 -28.73 9.87
N VAL A 18 11.84 -29.08 8.99
CA VAL A 18 12.11 -29.27 7.55
C VAL A 18 12.64 -27.98 6.92
N PHE A 19 12.03 -26.81 7.20
CA PHE A 19 12.55 -25.53 6.71
C PHE A 19 13.98 -25.25 7.18
N PHE A 20 14.29 -25.55 8.44
CA PHE A 20 15.64 -25.41 8.97
C PHE A 20 16.64 -26.36 8.29
N LEU A 21 16.26 -27.63 8.07
CA LEU A 21 17.10 -28.61 7.38
C LEU A 21 17.37 -28.24 5.92
N VAL A 22 16.37 -27.71 5.22
CA VAL A 22 16.52 -27.18 3.87
C VAL A 22 17.50 -26.01 3.87
N LEU A 23 17.32 -25.05 4.78
CA LEU A 23 18.20 -23.90 4.91
C LEU A 23 19.65 -24.32 5.18
N LEU A 24 19.84 -25.30 6.07
CA LEU A 24 21.14 -25.89 6.38
C LEU A 24 21.77 -26.54 5.15
N SER A 25 21.02 -27.39 4.44
CA SER A 25 21.47 -28.05 3.22
C SER A 25 21.86 -27.01 2.14
N MET A 26 21.10 -25.94 2.03
CA MET A 26 21.39 -24.85 1.10
C MET A 26 22.71 -24.17 1.46
N TYR A 27 22.91 -23.71 2.71
CA TYR A 27 24.18 -23.12 3.12
C TYR A 27 25.37 -24.09 2.99
N PHE A 28 25.13 -25.39 3.17
CA PHE A 28 26.14 -26.42 2.93
C PHE A 28 26.56 -26.47 1.45
N VAL A 29 25.60 -26.55 0.53
CA VAL A 29 25.89 -26.56 -0.92
C VAL A 29 26.61 -25.27 -1.34
N ILE A 30 26.16 -24.11 -0.85
CA ILE A 30 26.78 -22.82 -1.17
C ILE A 30 28.24 -22.78 -0.68
N LEU A 31 28.51 -23.10 0.58
CA LEU A 31 29.87 -23.05 1.12
C LEU A 31 30.78 -24.13 0.52
N ALA A 32 30.23 -25.31 0.23
CA ALA A 32 30.96 -26.39 -0.43
C ALA A 32 31.38 -25.97 -1.85
N THR A 33 30.46 -25.44 -2.67
CA THR A 33 30.76 -24.98 -4.03
C THR A 33 31.79 -23.85 -4.04
N LEU A 34 31.61 -22.82 -3.19
CA LEU A 34 32.56 -21.70 -3.06
C LEU A 34 33.98 -22.17 -2.68
N SER A 35 34.09 -23.07 -1.71
CA SER A 35 35.39 -23.60 -1.29
C SER A 35 36.00 -24.51 -2.36
N LEU A 36 35.21 -25.37 -3.03
CA LEU A 36 35.67 -26.21 -4.15
C LEU A 36 36.18 -25.37 -5.34
N SER A 37 35.53 -24.24 -5.66
CA SER A 37 36.01 -23.33 -6.69
C SER A 37 37.38 -22.72 -6.35
N PHE A 38 37.64 -22.43 -5.07
CA PHE A 38 38.95 -21.96 -4.60
C PHE A 38 40.03 -23.06 -4.72
N PHE A 39 39.67 -24.32 -4.44
CA PHE A 39 40.56 -25.48 -4.63
C PHE A 39 40.85 -25.82 -6.09
N PHE A 40 40.06 -25.33 -7.05
CA PHE A 40 40.37 -25.48 -8.48
C PHE A 40 41.47 -24.50 -8.95
N ILE A 41 41.67 -23.41 -8.19
CA ILE A 41 42.65 -22.35 -8.50
C ILE A 41 43.98 -22.60 -7.76
N ALA A 42 43.96 -23.28 -6.60
CA ALA A 42 45.15 -23.69 -5.84
C ALA A 42 45.46 -25.20 -6.03
N PRO A 43 46.73 -25.65 -6.11
CA PRO A 43 47.05 -27.03 -6.47
C PRO A 43 46.56 -28.07 -5.44
N PRO A 44 46.18 -29.30 -5.87
CA PRO A 44 45.46 -30.29 -5.06
C PRO A 44 46.36 -31.09 -4.10
N LEU A 45 47.42 -30.49 -3.56
CA LEU A 45 48.33 -31.18 -2.63
C LEU A 45 47.67 -31.51 -1.28
N LEU A 46 46.63 -30.76 -0.90
CA LEU A 46 45.89 -30.91 0.36
C LEU A 46 45.01 -32.18 0.41
N PHE A 47 44.54 -32.67 -0.75
CA PHE A 47 43.70 -33.88 -0.81
C PHE A 47 44.47 -35.19 -0.54
N LEU A 48 45.81 -35.15 -0.56
CA LEU A 48 46.68 -36.29 -0.23
C LEU A 48 46.83 -36.52 1.28
N ILE A 49 46.40 -35.57 2.12
CA ILE A 49 46.46 -35.70 3.58
C ILE A 49 45.34 -36.63 4.05
N LYS A 50 45.68 -37.76 4.69
CA LYS A 50 44.70 -38.67 5.30
C LYS A 50 43.75 -37.91 6.22
N GLY A 51 42.44 -38.06 5.99
CA GLY A 51 41.39 -37.41 6.78
C GLY A 51 41.10 -35.96 6.42
N PHE A 52 41.72 -35.40 5.37
CA PHE A 52 41.42 -34.05 4.87
C PHE A 52 39.94 -33.89 4.51
N LEU A 53 39.38 -34.84 3.74
CA LEU A 53 37.97 -34.81 3.34
C LEU A 53 37.02 -34.78 4.55
N PHE A 54 37.30 -35.58 5.58
CA PHE A 54 36.49 -35.60 6.80
C PHE A 54 36.57 -34.28 7.57
N ARG A 55 37.78 -33.70 7.73
CA ARG A 55 37.96 -32.39 8.37
C ARG A 55 37.30 -31.27 7.58
N TYR A 56 37.41 -31.31 6.25
CA TYR A 56 36.76 -30.36 5.35
C TYR A 56 35.24 -30.42 5.49
N LEU A 57 34.63 -31.61 5.40
CA LEU A 57 33.18 -31.78 5.56
C LEU A 57 32.70 -31.33 6.94
N LEU A 58 33.45 -31.61 8.01
CA LEU A 58 33.13 -31.13 9.35
C LEU A 58 33.15 -29.60 9.44
N ILE A 59 34.19 -28.96 8.90
CA ILE A 59 34.32 -27.50 8.91
C ILE A 59 33.16 -26.87 8.13
N VAL A 60 32.92 -27.32 6.90
CA VAL A 60 31.84 -26.78 6.05
C VAL A 60 30.49 -26.96 6.75
N THR A 61 30.17 -28.16 7.24
CA THR A 61 28.90 -28.42 7.94
C THR A 61 28.75 -27.57 9.20
N SER A 62 29.83 -27.39 9.98
CA SER A 62 29.79 -26.58 11.21
C SER A 62 29.55 -25.10 10.91
N VAL A 63 30.22 -24.56 9.88
CA VAL A 63 30.01 -23.18 9.44
C VAL A 63 28.61 -23.00 8.86
N SER A 64 28.14 -23.94 8.03
CA SER A 64 26.77 -23.92 7.50
C SER A 64 25.73 -23.95 8.60
N LEU A 65 25.93 -24.76 9.65
CA LEU A 65 25.04 -24.83 10.80
C LEU A 65 25.00 -23.51 11.57
N LEU A 66 26.17 -22.88 11.80
CA LEU A 66 26.25 -21.59 12.46
C LEU A 66 25.49 -20.51 11.68
N VAL A 67 25.76 -20.41 10.37
CA VAL A 67 25.12 -19.41 9.49
C VAL A 67 23.61 -19.67 9.38
N ALA A 68 23.19 -20.92 9.19
CA ALA A 68 21.77 -21.30 9.15
C ALA A 68 21.06 -20.97 10.46
N SER A 69 21.70 -21.22 11.61
CA SER A 69 21.14 -20.91 12.94
C SER A 69 20.97 -19.41 13.16
N ILE A 70 21.96 -18.61 12.76
CA ILE A 70 21.89 -17.14 12.84
C ILE A 70 20.77 -16.62 11.92
N HIS A 71 20.72 -17.07 10.66
CA HIS A 71 19.70 -16.65 9.71
C HIS A 71 18.30 -17.06 10.16
N PHE A 72 18.13 -18.30 10.64
CA PHE A 72 16.87 -18.78 11.19
C PHE A 72 16.43 -17.96 12.39
N TYR A 73 17.35 -17.65 13.32
CA TYR A 73 17.05 -16.81 14.48
C TYR A 73 16.55 -15.42 14.08
N PHE A 74 17.26 -14.73 13.17
CA PHE A 74 16.82 -13.42 12.70
C PHE A 74 15.49 -13.48 11.94
N SER A 75 15.25 -14.54 11.16
CA SER A 75 14.01 -14.72 10.41
C SER A 75 12.81 -15.02 11.33
N ALA A 76 12.99 -15.93 12.27
CA ALA A 76 11.97 -16.38 13.22
C ALA A 76 11.54 -15.29 14.21
N PHE A 77 12.47 -14.43 14.63
CA PHE A 77 12.22 -13.40 15.66
C PHE A 77 12.16 -11.97 15.09
N GLY A 78 12.68 -11.73 13.90
CA GLY A 78 12.80 -10.40 13.29
C GLY A 78 11.69 -10.01 12.32
N ALA A 79 10.75 -10.90 11.99
CA ALA A 79 9.73 -10.67 10.96
C ALA A 79 8.89 -9.39 11.16
N ILE A 80 8.47 -9.07 12.39
CA ILE A 80 7.72 -7.83 12.67
C ILE A 80 8.60 -6.60 12.47
N SER A 81 9.87 -6.66 12.88
CA SER A 81 10.82 -5.57 12.67
C SER A 81 11.11 -5.37 11.18
N PHE A 82 11.15 -6.47 10.42
CA PHE A 82 11.27 -6.44 8.96
C PHE A 82 10.08 -5.73 8.32
N LEU A 83 8.83 -6.06 8.69
CA LEU A 83 7.64 -5.38 8.17
C LEU A 83 7.70 -3.86 8.44
N LYS A 84 8.01 -3.46 9.67
CA LYS A 84 8.09 -2.05 10.06
C LYS A 84 9.12 -1.28 9.23
N LYS A 85 10.27 -1.90 8.96
CA LYS A 85 11.38 -1.23 8.26
C LYS A 85 11.21 -1.22 6.74
N ASN A 86 10.76 -2.32 6.15
CA ASN A 86 10.74 -2.49 4.69
C ASN A 86 9.41 -2.10 4.05
N LEU A 87 8.31 -2.17 4.80
CA LEU A 87 6.99 -1.74 4.33
C LEU A 87 6.54 -0.41 4.94
N ASP A 88 7.39 0.23 5.74
CA ASP A 88 7.04 1.44 6.50
C ASP A 88 5.76 1.27 7.35
N ALA A 89 5.53 0.03 7.82
CA ALA A 89 4.34 -0.33 8.57
C ALA A 89 4.33 0.40 9.93
N SER A 90 3.28 1.17 10.19
CA SER A 90 3.15 2.03 11.36
C SER A 90 1.86 1.73 12.13
N LYS A 91 1.75 2.27 13.36
CA LYS A 91 0.51 2.13 14.13
C LYS A 91 -0.61 2.97 13.49
N PRO A 92 -1.89 2.55 13.62
CA PRO A 92 -3.00 3.35 13.12
C PRO A 92 -3.04 4.71 13.85
N ASP A 93 -3.04 5.78 13.06
CA ASP A 93 -3.38 7.14 13.47
C ASP A 93 -4.83 7.22 14.00
N LEU A 94 -5.01 7.43 15.30
CA LEU A 94 -6.35 7.41 15.92
C LEU A 94 -7.16 8.70 15.74
N GLU A 95 -6.51 9.78 15.28
CA GLU A 95 -7.19 11.02 14.90
C GLU A 95 -7.91 10.89 13.56
N ASP A 96 -7.55 9.87 12.77
CA ASP A 96 -8.19 9.55 11.51
C ASP A 96 -9.34 8.54 11.70
N GLY A 97 -10.54 8.94 11.27
CA GLY A 97 -11.75 8.12 11.36
C GLY A 97 -11.65 6.76 10.65
N ILE A 98 -10.93 6.65 9.54
CA ILE A 98 -10.77 5.39 8.79
C ILE A 98 -9.84 4.43 9.56
N HIS A 99 -8.77 4.95 10.15
CA HIS A 99 -7.84 4.17 10.96
C HIS A 99 -8.46 3.75 12.29
N LYS A 100 -9.23 4.65 12.92
CA LYS A 100 -10.03 4.33 14.09
C LYS A 100 -11.04 3.22 13.80
N ARG A 101 -11.69 3.23 12.63
CA ARG A 101 -12.55 2.14 12.17
C ARG A 101 -11.78 0.82 12.07
N LEU A 102 -10.59 0.81 11.46
CA LEU A 102 -9.74 -0.38 11.40
C LEU A 102 -9.41 -0.91 12.81
N LYS A 103 -9.00 -0.02 13.72
CA LYS A 103 -8.66 -0.39 15.10
C LYS A 103 -9.85 -1.02 15.82
N ASN A 104 -11.04 -0.44 15.68
CA ASN A 104 -12.27 -0.99 16.26
C ASN A 104 -12.59 -2.39 15.71
N ILE A 105 -12.48 -2.59 14.39
CA ILE A 105 -12.70 -3.89 13.75
C ILE A 105 -11.72 -4.94 14.29
N ILE A 106 -10.43 -4.59 14.41
CA ILE A 106 -9.43 -5.51 14.94
C ILE A 106 -9.72 -5.87 16.40
N ASP A 107 -10.16 -4.91 17.21
CA ASP A 107 -10.54 -5.16 18.60
C ASP A 107 -11.76 -6.07 18.70
N GLU A 108 -12.78 -5.85 17.86
CA GLU A 108 -13.97 -6.70 17.79
C GLU A 108 -13.61 -8.13 17.37
N VAL A 109 -12.82 -8.30 16.31
CA VAL A 109 -12.36 -9.61 15.86
C VAL A 109 -11.51 -10.29 16.94
N HIS A 110 -10.61 -9.55 17.59
CA HIS A 110 -9.78 -10.07 18.67
C HIS A 110 -10.62 -10.63 19.83
N VAL A 111 -11.69 -9.93 20.22
CA VAL A 111 -12.67 -10.44 21.20
C VAL A 111 -13.34 -11.73 20.72
N VAL A 112 -13.77 -11.80 19.46
CA VAL A 112 -14.38 -13.02 18.88
C VAL A 112 -13.41 -14.21 18.89
N THR A 113 -12.10 -13.96 18.79
CA THR A 113 -11.09 -15.02 18.90
C THR A 113 -10.94 -15.60 20.31
N GLY A 114 -11.56 -14.97 21.32
CA GLY A 114 -11.45 -15.32 22.73
C GLY A 114 -10.16 -14.83 23.38
N ASN A 115 -9.52 -13.77 22.84
CA ASN A 115 -8.28 -13.17 23.34
C ASN A 115 -7.12 -14.17 23.53
N LYS A 116 -7.12 -15.27 22.76
CA LYS A 116 -6.13 -16.36 22.91
C LYS A 116 -4.71 -15.94 22.53
N ARG A 117 -4.59 -14.99 21.60
CA ARG A 117 -3.32 -14.49 21.05
C ARG A 117 -3.43 -12.98 20.94
N LYS A 118 -2.42 -12.24 21.41
CA LYS A 118 -2.38 -10.79 21.27
C LYS A 118 -2.18 -10.42 19.80
N ILE A 119 -3.12 -9.65 19.25
CA ILE A 119 -3.10 -9.18 17.86
C ILE A 119 -2.96 -7.67 17.86
N ASP A 120 -1.81 -7.17 17.40
CA ASP A 120 -1.58 -5.74 17.21
C ASP A 120 -2.00 -5.32 15.78
N CYS A 121 -2.43 -4.06 15.62
CA CYS A 121 -2.80 -3.47 14.34
C CYS A 121 -1.65 -2.64 13.77
N MET A 122 -1.37 -2.81 12.47
CA MET A 122 -0.50 -1.90 11.70
C MET A 122 -1.15 -1.47 10.39
N VAL A 123 -0.75 -0.29 9.91
CA VAL A 123 -1.13 0.25 8.61
C VAL A 123 0.11 0.38 7.73
N ILE A 124 -0.01 -0.09 6.48
CA ILE A 124 1.03 0.02 5.47
C ILE A 124 0.67 1.17 4.52
N PRO A 125 1.52 2.21 4.38
CA PRO A 125 1.26 3.35 3.49
C PRO A 125 1.47 2.95 2.03
N SER A 126 0.52 2.20 1.47
CA SER A 126 0.56 1.67 0.09
C SER A 126 -0.82 1.74 -0.54
N LEU A 127 -0.87 2.05 -1.86
CA LEU A 127 -2.12 2.07 -2.62
C LEU A 127 -2.65 0.67 -2.92
N ALA A 128 -1.81 -0.37 -2.78
CA ALA A 128 -2.22 -1.74 -3.00
C ALA A 128 -3.40 -2.12 -2.10
N MET A 129 -4.27 -3.00 -2.58
CA MET A 129 -5.38 -3.51 -1.79
C MET A 129 -5.02 -4.88 -1.21
N ASN A 130 -4.32 -4.88 -0.07
CA ASN A 130 -3.87 -6.12 0.56
C ASN A 130 -3.91 -6.04 2.09
N ALA A 131 -3.94 -7.21 2.72
CA ALA A 131 -3.81 -7.40 4.15
C ALA A 131 -2.91 -8.61 4.38
N LEU A 132 -2.17 -8.59 5.48
CA LEU A 132 -1.29 -9.70 5.85
C LEU A 132 -1.23 -9.86 7.37
N ALA A 133 -1.18 -11.11 7.80
CA ALA A 133 -0.88 -11.49 9.17
C ALA A 133 0.59 -11.91 9.32
N VAL A 134 1.24 -11.45 10.38
CA VAL A 134 2.59 -11.89 10.76
C VAL A 134 2.62 -12.29 12.22
N ASP A 135 3.24 -13.43 12.51
CA ASP A 135 3.38 -13.98 13.86
C ASP A 135 4.85 -14.28 14.15
N ASN A 136 5.23 -14.27 15.42
CA ASN A 136 6.59 -14.61 15.83
C ASN A 136 6.59 -15.61 16.99
N PHE A 137 7.76 -16.22 17.23
CA PHE A 137 7.92 -17.17 18.34
C PHE A 137 7.80 -16.53 19.74
N ARG A 138 7.66 -15.21 19.84
CA ARG A 138 7.40 -14.51 21.11
C ARG A 138 5.91 -14.43 21.44
N GLY A 139 5.04 -14.95 20.59
CA GLY A 139 3.58 -14.91 20.77
C GLY A 139 2.97 -13.54 20.49
N ASN A 140 3.68 -12.66 19.77
CA ASN A 140 3.13 -11.40 19.29
C ASN A 140 2.73 -11.57 17.83
N ALA A 141 1.45 -11.37 17.54
CA ALA A 141 0.95 -11.35 16.17
C ALA A 141 0.52 -9.93 15.76
N VAL A 142 0.63 -9.65 14.47
CA VAL A 142 0.30 -8.37 13.87
C VAL A 142 -0.56 -8.62 12.64
N ILE A 143 -1.67 -7.89 12.53
CA ILE A 143 -2.39 -7.75 11.27
C ILE A 143 -2.03 -6.39 10.69
N ALA A 144 -1.40 -6.40 9.52
CA ALA A 144 -1.03 -5.21 8.79
C ALA A 144 -1.96 -5.06 7.58
N VAL A 145 -2.55 -3.87 7.43
CA VAL A 145 -3.50 -3.58 6.35
C VAL A 145 -3.03 -2.36 5.56
N THR A 146 -3.12 -2.41 4.24
CA THR A 146 -2.71 -1.29 3.40
C THR A 146 -3.73 -0.15 3.41
N GLU A 147 -3.27 1.09 3.21
CA GLU A 147 -4.12 2.27 3.01
C GLU A 147 -5.14 2.07 1.87
N GLY A 148 -4.70 1.42 0.79
CA GLY A 148 -5.55 1.03 -0.34
C GLY A 148 -6.74 0.15 0.05
N LEU A 149 -6.54 -0.83 0.93
CA LEU A 149 -7.59 -1.76 1.35
C LEU A 149 -8.54 -1.11 2.36
N ILE A 150 -8.01 -0.44 3.39
CA ILE A 150 -8.86 0.15 4.44
C ILE A 150 -9.76 1.27 3.95
N SER A 151 -9.36 1.98 2.90
CA SER A 151 -10.14 3.11 2.39
C SER A 151 -11.23 2.68 1.40
N ARG A 152 -11.02 1.58 0.65
CA ARG A 152 -11.96 1.11 -0.40
C ARG A 152 -12.94 0.06 0.07
N LEU A 153 -12.64 -0.66 1.14
CA LEU A 153 -13.56 -1.65 1.70
C LEU A 153 -14.58 -0.99 2.63
N THR A 154 -15.82 -1.51 2.57
CA THR A 154 -16.83 -1.19 3.57
C THR A 154 -16.42 -1.78 4.93
N ARG A 155 -17.05 -1.33 6.01
CA ARG A 155 -16.78 -1.87 7.36
C ARG A 155 -16.93 -3.40 7.40
N GLN A 156 -17.99 -3.93 6.79
CA GLN A 156 -18.29 -5.36 6.77
C GLN A 156 -17.28 -6.15 5.92
N GLN A 157 -16.88 -5.61 4.76
CA GLN A 157 -15.84 -6.19 3.91
C GLN A 157 -14.49 -6.22 4.62
N LEU A 158 -14.11 -5.12 5.27
CA LEU A 158 -12.87 -5.03 6.04
C LEU A 158 -12.87 -5.98 7.25
N GLU A 159 -13.98 -6.07 7.98
CA GLU A 159 -14.15 -7.02 9.09
C GLU A 159 -14.00 -8.48 8.62
N ALA A 160 -14.51 -8.81 7.44
CA ALA A 160 -14.34 -10.13 6.85
C ALA A 160 -12.87 -10.45 6.52
N VAL A 161 -12.14 -9.49 5.96
CA VAL A 161 -10.70 -9.64 5.68
C VAL A 161 -9.90 -9.76 6.98
N VAL A 162 -10.17 -8.91 7.98
CA VAL A 162 -9.50 -8.99 9.29
C VAL A 162 -9.80 -10.31 9.99
N ALA A 163 -11.03 -10.84 9.90
CA ALA A 163 -11.38 -12.15 10.44
C ALA A 163 -10.64 -13.30 9.75
N HIS A 164 -10.43 -13.20 8.42
CA HIS A 164 -9.61 -14.14 7.66
C HIS A 164 -8.15 -14.13 8.14
N GLU A 165 -7.53 -12.95 8.25
CA GLU A 165 -6.17 -12.80 8.76
C GLU A 165 -6.02 -13.26 10.22
N ALA A 166 -7.01 -12.96 11.06
CA ALA A 166 -7.04 -13.41 12.45
C ALA A 166 -7.13 -14.94 12.54
N TYR A 167 -7.86 -15.60 11.63
CA TYR A 167 -7.91 -17.05 11.60
C TYR A 167 -6.54 -17.66 11.32
N HIS A 168 -5.72 -17.10 10.43
CA HIS A 168 -4.36 -17.58 10.21
C HIS A 168 -3.48 -17.52 11.46
N ILE A 169 -3.66 -16.50 12.30
CA ILE A 169 -2.96 -16.36 13.57
C ILE A 169 -3.42 -17.46 14.54
N LEU A 170 -4.74 -17.69 14.64
CA LEU A 170 -5.31 -18.70 15.55
C LEU A 170 -5.01 -20.14 15.11
N SER A 171 -5.05 -20.40 13.82
CA SER A 171 -4.70 -21.72 13.27
C SER A 171 -3.20 -21.99 13.41
N GLY A 172 -2.38 -20.94 13.58
CA GLY A 172 -0.92 -21.01 13.67
C GLY A 172 -0.23 -21.16 12.32
N ASP A 173 -0.98 -21.17 11.22
CA ASP A 173 -0.43 -21.22 9.86
C ASP A 173 0.36 -19.92 9.55
N CYS A 174 -0.02 -18.82 10.19
CA CYS A 174 0.67 -17.53 10.09
C CYS A 174 2.15 -17.62 10.50
N LEU A 175 2.50 -18.40 11.53
CA LEU A 175 3.87 -18.54 11.99
C LEU A 175 4.72 -19.30 10.97
N GLU A 176 4.20 -20.41 10.43
CA GLU A 176 4.87 -21.17 9.37
C GLU A 176 5.12 -20.30 8.15
N ALA A 177 4.09 -19.59 7.68
CA ALA A 177 4.17 -18.71 6.54
C ALA A 177 5.15 -17.55 6.79
N THR A 178 5.14 -16.96 8.00
CA THR A 178 6.06 -15.87 8.37
C THR A 178 7.51 -16.33 8.36
N VAL A 179 7.79 -17.49 8.94
CA VAL A 179 9.14 -18.05 9.00
C VAL A 179 9.63 -18.37 7.60
N ALA A 180 8.82 -19.02 6.77
CA ALA A 180 9.19 -19.35 5.40
C ALA A 180 9.39 -18.08 4.53
N ALA A 181 8.49 -17.10 4.60
CA ALA A 181 8.64 -15.82 3.89
C ALA A 181 9.91 -15.07 4.33
N SER A 182 10.22 -15.09 5.64
CA SER A 182 11.40 -14.41 6.17
C SER A 182 12.71 -15.11 5.78
N LEU A 183 12.71 -16.44 5.73
CA LEU A 183 13.87 -17.26 5.36
C LEU A 183 14.21 -17.19 3.88
N PHE A 184 13.20 -17.19 3.02
CA PHE A 184 13.39 -17.39 1.59
C PHE A 184 12.99 -16.20 0.73
N GLY A 185 12.01 -15.39 1.18
CA GLY A 185 11.52 -14.22 0.46
C GLY A 185 12.42 -12.99 0.60
N ILE A 186 12.89 -12.70 1.81
CA ILE A 186 13.69 -11.50 2.10
C ILE A 186 15.08 -11.52 1.43
N PRO A 187 15.82 -12.64 1.42
CA PRO A 187 17.11 -12.66 0.71
C PRO A 187 16.92 -12.60 -0.80
N ALA A 188 15.81 -13.13 -1.32
CA ALA A 188 15.48 -13.11 -2.75
C ALA A 188 15.36 -11.67 -3.29
N SER A 189 14.64 -10.79 -2.59
CA SER A 189 14.45 -9.40 -3.00
C SER A 189 15.76 -8.59 -3.03
N ILE A 190 16.69 -8.91 -2.13
CA ILE A 190 18.04 -8.29 -2.09
C ILE A 190 18.87 -8.76 -3.28
N ILE A 191 18.76 -10.03 -3.66
CA ILE A 191 19.47 -10.61 -4.81
C ILE A 191 18.90 -10.09 -6.13
N GLU A 192 17.57 -9.98 -6.28
CA GLU A 192 16.93 -9.40 -7.47
C GLU A 192 17.38 -7.95 -7.71
N GLY A 193 17.50 -7.15 -6.65
CA GLY A 193 18.08 -5.80 -6.73
C GLY A 193 19.54 -5.78 -7.19
N SER A 194 20.29 -6.88 -7.00
CA SER A 194 21.69 -7.04 -7.44
C SER A 194 21.83 -7.63 -8.85
N GLN A 195 20.79 -8.26 -9.41
CA GLN A 195 20.85 -8.89 -10.74
C GLN A 195 20.77 -7.89 -11.90
N ASN A 196 20.35 -6.64 -11.65
CA ASN A 196 20.39 -5.55 -12.64
C ASN A 196 21.83 -5.08 -13.01
N LEU A 197 22.87 -5.79 -12.55
CA LEU A 197 24.28 -5.49 -12.82
C LEU A 197 24.98 -6.53 -13.72
N SER A 198 24.27 -7.54 -14.25
CA SER A 198 24.88 -8.61 -15.06
C SER A 198 24.23 -8.76 -16.45
N GLU A 199 24.45 -7.78 -17.32
CA GLU A 199 24.22 -7.92 -18.77
C GLU A 199 25.42 -8.57 -19.48
N GLN A 200 25.83 -9.80 -19.14
CA GLN A 200 26.86 -10.50 -19.94
C GLN A 200 26.67 -12.02 -20.12
N GLY A 201 25.51 -12.60 -19.75
CA GLY A 201 25.12 -13.93 -20.22
C GLY A 201 26.00 -15.13 -19.82
N ILE A 202 26.98 -14.95 -18.94
CA ILE A 202 27.80 -16.04 -18.38
C ILE A 202 27.45 -16.18 -16.90
N MET A 203 26.74 -17.25 -16.54
CA MET A 203 26.42 -17.55 -15.15
C MET A 203 27.69 -18.01 -14.44
N HIS A 204 28.40 -17.06 -13.81
CA HIS A 204 29.59 -17.35 -13.02
C HIS A 204 29.25 -18.38 -11.92
N PRO A 205 30.09 -19.41 -11.65
CA PRO A 205 29.78 -20.48 -10.69
C PRO A 205 29.38 -20.00 -9.29
N LEU A 206 29.85 -18.80 -8.91
CA LEU A 206 29.52 -18.09 -7.67
C LEU A 206 28.05 -17.63 -7.57
N LEU A 207 27.34 -17.49 -8.70
CA LEU A 207 25.94 -17.06 -8.80
C LEU A 207 24.94 -18.23 -8.81
N ILE A 208 25.43 -19.46 -8.99
CA ILE A 208 24.61 -20.68 -8.95
C ILE A 208 23.96 -20.85 -7.56
N PRO A 209 24.70 -20.70 -6.44
CA PRO A 209 24.17 -20.56 -5.08
C PRO A 209 22.94 -19.66 -4.91
N THR A 210 23.02 -18.43 -5.42
CA THR A 210 21.98 -17.41 -5.27
C THR A 210 20.78 -17.68 -6.17
N TRP A 211 21.02 -18.20 -7.38
CA TRP A 211 19.95 -18.65 -8.28
C TRP A 211 19.19 -19.86 -7.71
N ILE A 212 19.89 -20.82 -7.11
CA ILE A 212 19.30 -21.96 -6.39
C ILE A 212 18.43 -21.44 -5.24
N LEU A 213 18.93 -20.49 -4.43
CA LEU A 213 18.17 -19.89 -3.32
C LEU A 213 16.86 -19.24 -3.78
N LEU A 214 16.88 -18.51 -4.90
CA LEU A 214 15.69 -17.91 -5.51
C LEU A 214 14.68 -18.98 -5.96
N LYS A 215 15.15 -20.06 -6.60
CA LYS A 215 14.27 -21.14 -7.08
C LYS A 215 13.70 -22.00 -5.96
N PHE A 216 14.46 -22.24 -4.90
CA PHE A 216 13.95 -22.94 -3.71
C PHE A 216 12.90 -22.10 -2.98
N SER A 217 13.09 -20.77 -2.87
CA SER A 217 12.05 -19.86 -2.33
C SER A 217 10.72 -20.00 -3.07
N GLN A 218 10.77 -19.98 -4.40
CA GLN A 218 9.60 -20.15 -5.27
C GLN A 218 8.95 -21.55 -5.10
N MET A 219 9.75 -22.61 -4.93
CA MET A 219 9.23 -23.96 -4.67
C MET A 219 8.56 -24.11 -3.28
N PHE A 220 9.06 -23.46 -2.22
CA PHE A 220 8.44 -23.59 -0.89
C PHE A 220 7.09 -22.88 -0.78
N ASN A 221 6.88 -21.81 -1.55
CA ASN A 221 5.56 -21.18 -1.65
C ASN A 221 4.48 -22.16 -2.15
N MET A 222 4.87 -23.23 -2.86
CA MET A 222 3.98 -24.30 -3.33
C MET A 222 3.58 -25.30 -2.23
N PHE A 223 4.40 -25.43 -1.17
CA PHE A 223 4.19 -26.42 -0.10
C PHE A 223 3.22 -25.95 0.98
N ILE A 224 2.86 -24.67 1.01
CA ILE A 224 1.82 -24.15 1.90
C ILE A 224 0.45 -24.42 1.25
N SER A 225 -0.29 -25.35 1.87
CA SER A 225 -1.48 -25.98 1.30
C SER A 225 -2.61 -24.97 1.04
N ARG A 226 -3.21 -25.02 -0.15
CA ARG A 226 -4.46 -24.31 -0.53
C ARG A 226 -5.62 -24.55 0.45
N GLU A 227 -5.61 -25.68 1.14
CA GLU A 227 -6.59 -25.98 2.20
C GLU A 227 -6.56 -24.95 3.33
N ARG A 228 -5.40 -24.30 3.56
CA ARG A 228 -5.24 -23.22 4.52
C ARG A 228 -6.18 -22.06 4.21
N GLU A 229 -6.20 -21.60 2.96
CA GLU A 229 -7.00 -20.46 2.52
C GLU A 229 -8.51 -20.78 2.60
N TYR A 230 -8.93 -21.98 2.19
CA TYR A 230 -10.32 -22.41 2.35
C TYR A 230 -10.75 -22.53 3.82
N ARG A 231 -9.85 -22.98 4.70
CA ARG A 231 -10.10 -23.01 6.15
C ARG A 231 -10.16 -21.60 6.74
N ALA A 232 -9.33 -20.69 6.27
CA ALA A 232 -9.34 -19.29 6.67
C ALA A 232 -10.61 -18.58 6.21
N ASP A 233 -11.09 -18.82 4.99
CA ASP A 233 -12.38 -18.33 4.50
C ASP A 233 -13.53 -18.84 5.36
N ALA A 234 -13.59 -20.16 5.63
CA ALA A 234 -14.61 -20.74 6.50
C ALA A 234 -14.50 -20.21 7.95
N GLY A 235 -13.27 -20.00 8.44
CA GLY A 235 -12.97 -19.43 9.74
C GLY A 235 -13.46 -17.98 9.88
N ALA A 236 -13.20 -17.16 8.87
CA ALA A 236 -13.69 -15.79 8.79
C ALA A 236 -15.22 -15.75 8.83
N VAL A 237 -15.89 -16.59 8.04
CA VAL A 237 -17.36 -16.72 8.03
C VAL A 237 -17.90 -17.17 9.38
N LYS A 238 -17.19 -18.07 10.08
CA LYS A 238 -17.57 -18.49 11.44
C LYS A 238 -17.48 -17.34 12.45
N MET A 239 -16.53 -16.42 12.28
CA MET A 239 -16.34 -15.25 13.15
C MET A 239 -17.32 -14.12 12.84
N ASN A 240 -17.44 -13.72 11.56
CA ASN A 240 -18.19 -12.53 11.15
C ASN A 240 -19.64 -12.80 10.69
N ARG A 241 -20.00 -14.09 10.47
CA ARG A 241 -21.32 -14.53 9.96
C ARG A 241 -21.75 -13.93 8.62
N ASN A 242 -20.81 -13.40 7.83
CA ASN A 242 -21.08 -12.72 6.56
C ASN A 242 -20.16 -13.23 5.43
N PRO A 243 -20.53 -14.34 4.77
CA PRO A 243 -19.77 -14.88 3.63
C PRO A 243 -19.81 -13.98 2.40
N VAL A 244 -20.88 -13.20 2.21
CA VAL A 244 -21.02 -12.29 1.07
C VAL A 244 -20.01 -11.15 1.17
N ALA A 245 -19.82 -10.58 2.36
CA ALA A 245 -18.84 -9.51 2.57
C ALA A 245 -17.40 -9.94 2.23
N LEU A 246 -17.02 -11.18 2.56
CA LEU A 246 -15.70 -11.70 2.17
C LEU A 246 -15.60 -11.90 0.65
N ALA A 247 -16.66 -12.41 0.02
CA ALA A 247 -16.71 -12.58 -1.43
C ALA A 247 -16.60 -11.22 -2.17
N GLU A 248 -17.30 -10.20 -1.70
CA GLU A 248 -17.22 -8.83 -2.22
C GLU A 248 -15.83 -8.23 -2.02
N ALA A 249 -15.25 -8.42 -0.84
CA ALA A 249 -13.89 -7.98 -0.56
C ALA A 249 -12.90 -8.61 -1.55
N LEU A 250 -12.88 -9.95 -1.67
CA LEU A 250 -12.02 -10.69 -2.59
C LEU A 250 -12.20 -10.25 -4.04
N HIS A 251 -13.45 -10.04 -4.46
CA HIS A 251 -13.77 -9.55 -5.80
C HIS A 251 -13.23 -8.14 -6.05
N LYS A 252 -13.42 -7.21 -5.11
CA LYS A 252 -12.86 -5.85 -5.22
C LYS A 252 -11.34 -5.86 -5.25
N THR A 253 -10.72 -6.66 -4.38
CA THR A 253 -9.27 -6.76 -4.26
C THR A 253 -8.63 -7.40 -5.50
N SER A 254 -9.33 -8.32 -6.18
CA SER A 254 -8.86 -8.98 -7.42
C SER A 254 -8.81 -8.07 -8.65
N ARG A 255 -9.61 -6.99 -8.70
CA ARG A 255 -9.82 -6.18 -9.90
C ARG A 255 -8.71 -5.16 -10.19
N ASN A 256 -7.48 -5.41 -9.72
CA ASN A 256 -6.27 -4.60 -9.96
C ASN A 256 -6.57 -3.09 -10.07
N TRP A 257 -6.93 -2.47 -8.94
CA TRP A 257 -6.99 -1.01 -8.88
C TRP A 257 -5.57 -0.46 -8.96
N GLY A 258 -5.27 0.20 -10.10
CA GLY A 258 -4.25 1.23 -10.25
C GLY A 258 -2.91 0.90 -9.60
N GLY A 259 -2.02 0.28 -10.36
CA GLY A 259 -0.67 -0.07 -9.92
C GLY A 259 0.03 1.08 -9.17
N ALA A 260 0.42 0.80 -7.93
CA ALA A 260 1.61 1.29 -7.23
C ALA A 260 1.50 0.87 -5.76
N GLY A 261 2.04 -0.29 -5.44
CA GLY A 261 2.05 -0.76 -4.05
C GLY A 261 2.56 -2.18 -3.90
N PHE A 262 3.61 -2.54 -4.64
CA PHE A 262 4.26 -3.82 -4.44
C PHE A 262 4.71 -3.90 -2.98
N LEU A 263 4.20 -4.88 -2.24
CA LEU A 263 4.58 -5.13 -0.84
C LEU A 263 5.98 -5.77 -0.72
N GLY A 264 6.80 -5.73 -1.77
CA GLY A 264 8.11 -6.39 -1.83
C GLY A 264 8.02 -7.85 -2.27
N SER A 265 9.06 -8.33 -2.97
CA SER A 265 9.15 -9.72 -3.41
C SER A 265 9.41 -10.60 -2.19
N GLY A 266 8.76 -11.76 -2.14
CA GLY A 266 8.90 -12.72 -1.06
C GLY A 266 7.90 -12.59 0.09
N LEU A 267 6.98 -11.61 0.05
CA LEU A 267 5.88 -11.46 1.01
C LEU A 267 4.53 -11.93 0.46
N GLU A 268 4.50 -12.50 -0.76
CA GLU A 268 3.27 -12.87 -1.47
C GLU A 268 2.44 -13.92 -0.71
N MET A 269 3.12 -14.78 0.04
CA MET A 269 2.51 -15.87 0.81
C MET A 269 1.80 -15.41 2.10
N LEU A 270 2.14 -14.21 2.57
CA LEU A 270 1.50 -13.60 3.74
C LEU A 270 0.26 -12.78 3.39
N CYS A 271 0.14 -12.41 2.11
CA CYS A 271 -0.91 -11.55 1.61
C CYS A 271 -2.19 -12.32 1.32
N ILE A 272 -3.37 -11.73 1.58
CA ILE A 272 -4.67 -12.34 1.22
C ILE A 272 -4.81 -12.61 -0.28
N ILE A 273 -4.13 -11.79 -1.11
CA ILE A 273 -4.02 -11.93 -2.56
C ILE A 273 -2.57 -11.82 -2.99
N ASN A 274 -2.18 -12.64 -3.97
CA ASN A 274 -0.89 -12.57 -4.61
C ASN A 274 -0.68 -11.19 -5.29
N PRO A 275 0.28 -10.37 -4.84
CA PRO A 275 0.54 -9.05 -5.43
C PRO A 275 1.13 -9.12 -6.85
N MET A 276 1.61 -10.30 -7.29
CA MET A 276 2.11 -10.56 -8.64
C MET A 276 1.13 -11.37 -9.52
N ALA A 277 -0.14 -11.50 -9.10
CA ALA A 277 -1.12 -12.28 -9.83
C ALA A 277 -1.22 -11.83 -11.30
N SER A 278 -0.94 -12.76 -12.20
CA SER A 278 -1.17 -12.60 -13.65
C SER A 278 -2.49 -13.25 -14.03
N GLU A 279 -3.06 -12.91 -15.20
CA GLU A 279 -4.29 -13.59 -15.70
C GLU A 279 -4.12 -15.14 -15.80
N LEU A 280 -2.87 -15.63 -15.84
CA LEU A 280 -2.53 -17.05 -15.83
C LEU A 280 -2.77 -17.72 -14.45
N ASP A 281 -2.72 -16.99 -13.34
CA ASP A 281 -3.01 -17.52 -11.99
C ASP A 281 -4.51 -17.78 -11.75
N GLU A 282 -5.38 -17.23 -12.60
CA GLU A 282 -6.83 -17.51 -12.59
C GLU A 282 -7.20 -18.73 -13.44
N SER A 283 -6.22 -19.41 -14.07
CA SER A 283 -6.47 -20.58 -14.93
C SER A 283 -6.67 -21.86 -14.10
N GLU A 284 -7.76 -22.60 -14.38
CA GLU A 284 -8.06 -23.89 -13.75
C GLU A 284 -7.44 -25.05 -14.52
N GLY A 285 -6.67 -25.93 -13.86
CA GLY A 285 -6.05 -27.11 -14.49
C GLY A 285 -4.96 -27.76 -13.63
N TRP A 286 -4.67 -29.06 -13.83
CA TRP A 286 -3.70 -29.79 -12.97
C TRP A 286 -2.28 -29.19 -12.96
N LEU A 287 -1.83 -28.63 -14.09
CA LEU A 287 -0.50 -28.00 -14.19
C LEU A 287 -0.48 -26.58 -13.61
N SER A 288 -1.52 -25.76 -13.84
CA SER A 288 -1.62 -24.43 -13.20
C SER A 288 -1.86 -24.55 -11.69
N ASP A 289 -2.57 -25.61 -11.29
CA ASP A 289 -2.80 -25.96 -9.89
C ASP A 289 -1.53 -26.29 -9.11
N LEU A 290 -0.48 -26.72 -9.80
CA LEU A 290 0.82 -27.00 -9.20
C LEU A 290 1.67 -25.73 -9.04
N PHE A 291 1.49 -24.67 -9.83
CA PHE A 291 2.38 -23.49 -9.77
C PHE A 291 1.77 -22.25 -9.09
N SER A 292 0.45 -22.17 -8.89
CA SER A 292 -0.17 -21.02 -8.20
C SER A 292 -0.12 -21.16 -6.67
N THR A 293 0.44 -20.12 -6.02
CA THR A 293 0.64 -19.99 -4.56
C THR A 293 -0.65 -19.70 -3.79
N HIS A 294 -1.69 -19.25 -4.48
CA HIS A 294 -3.03 -19.00 -3.94
C HIS A 294 -4.06 -19.75 -4.78
N PRO A 295 -5.15 -20.28 -4.19
CA PRO A 295 -6.23 -20.85 -4.98
C PRO A 295 -6.94 -19.74 -5.79
N PRO A 296 -7.48 -20.06 -6.98
CA PRO A 296 -8.16 -19.07 -7.83
C PRO A 296 -9.24 -18.30 -7.07
N ILE A 297 -9.27 -16.98 -7.21
CA ILE A 297 -10.18 -16.11 -6.44
C ILE A 297 -11.63 -16.46 -6.77
N ARG A 298 -11.92 -16.74 -8.05
CA ARG A 298 -13.25 -17.17 -8.51
C ARG A 298 -13.77 -18.40 -7.76
N LYS A 299 -12.89 -19.36 -7.43
CA LYS A 299 -13.26 -20.58 -6.70
C LYS A 299 -13.58 -20.28 -5.23
N ARG A 300 -12.78 -19.43 -4.57
CA ARG A 300 -13.05 -18.94 -3.20
C ARG A 300 -14.39 -18.21 -3.13
N VAL A 301 -14.59 -17.23 -4.03
CA VAL A 301 -15.85 -16.49 -4.17
C VAL A 301 -17.03 -17.44 -4.39
N GLY A 302 -16.89 -18.43 -5.27
CA GLY A 302 -17.93 -19.43 -5.52
C GLY A 302 -18.27 -20.32 -4.31
N ILE A 303 -17.31 -20.62 -3.43
CA ILE A 303 -17.57 -21.35 -2.16
C ILE A 303 -18.35 -20.44 -1.20
N LEU A 304 -17.90 -19.19 -1.02
CA LEU A 304 -18.53 -18.23 -0.12
C LEU A 304 -19.97 -17.91 -0.53
N LEU A 305 -20.22 -17.71 -1.83
CA LEU A 305 -21.57 -17.47 -2.34
C LEU A 305 -22.48 -18.69 -2.17
N ARG A 306 -21.95 -19.92 -2.29
CA ARG A 306 -22.70 -21.14 -1.95
C ARG A 306 -23.08 -21.20 -0.47
N MET A 307 -22.21 -20.77 0.45
CA MET A 307 -22.55 -20.64 1.87
C MET A 307 -23.69 -19.64 2.10
N ALA A 308 -23.72 -18.57 1.31
CA ALA A 308 -24.77 -17.55 1.34
C ALA A 308 -26.06 -17.93 0.58
N LYS A 309 -26.08 -19.06 -0.13
CA LYS A 309 -27.14 -19.44 -1.09
C LYS A 309 -27.38 -18.39 -2.19
N THR A 310 -26.33 -17.67 -2.59
CA THR A 310 -26.37 -16.65 -3.65
C THR A 310 -25.72 -17.21 -4.92
N SER A 311 -26.28 -16.90 -6.09
CA SER A 311 -25.67 -17.28 -7.37
C SER A 311 -24.57 -16.31 -7.81
N LEU A 312 -23.58 -16.82 -8.53
CA LEU A 312 -22.45 -16.03 -9.05
C LEU A 312 -22.92 -14.91 -10.01
N SER A 313 -23.94 -15.18 -10.83
CA SER A 313 -24.53 -14.20 -11.76
C SER A 313 -25.22 -13.05 -11.02
N GLN A 314 -26.01 -13.35 -9.98
CA GLN A 314 -26.63 -12.33 -9.14
C GLN A 314 -25.58 -11.44 -8.46
N PHE A 315 -24.49 -12.03 -7.97
CA PHE A 315 -23.39 -11.29 -7.37
C PHE A 315 -22.75 -10.29 -8.35
N TYR A 316 -22.34 -10.73 -9.54
CA TYR A 316 -21.75 -9.83 -10.53
C TYR A 316 -22.73 -8.76 -11.02
N SER A 317 -24.01 -9.10 -11.20
CA SER A 317 -25.04 -8.12 -11.60
C SER A 317 -25.22 -6.99 -10.59
N ARG A 318 -25.10 -7.30 -9.29
CA ARG A 318 -25.13 -6.28 -8.22
C ARG A 318 -23.88 -5.42 -8.23
N ALA A 319 -22.70 -6.03 -8.35
CA ALA A 319 -21.44 -5.30 -8.43
C ALA A 319 -21.40 -4.34 -9.64
N ASP A 320 -21.97 -4.74 -10.77
CA ASP A 320 -22.06 -3.90 -11.97
C ASP A 320 -23.13 -2.80 -11.84
N ALA A 321 -24.23 -3.07 -11.13
CA ALA A 321 -25.24 -2.06 -10.80
C ALA A 321 -24.69 -0.98 -9.86
N GLU A 322 -23.93 -1.36 -8.83
CA GLU A 322 -23.24 -0.42 -7.93
C GLU A 322 -22.24 0.45 -8.71
N LYS A 323 -21.49 -0.14 -9.64
CA LYS A 323 -20.57 0.62 -10.50
C LYS A 323 -21.31 1.64 -11.36
N LYS A 324 -22.46 1.26 -11.93
CA LYS A 324 -23.30 2.19 -12.72
C LYS A 324 -23.89 3.31 -11.86
N ALA A 325 -24.33 3.01 -10.64
CA ALA A 325 -24.85 3.99 -9.70
C ALA A 325 -23.76 4.96 -9.21
N ALA A 326 -22.51 4.52 -9.07
CA ALA A 326 -21.39 5.38 -8.71
C ALA A 326 -20.97 6.33 -9.85
N ILE A 327 -21.26 5.97 -11.11
CA ILE A 327 -20.96 6.80 -12.30
C ILE A 327 -22.10 7.79 -12.60
N SER A 328 -23.33 7.50 -12.18
CA SER A 328 -24.42 8.47 -12.28
C SER A 328 -24.23 9.57 -11.23
N GLU A 329 -23.87 10.78 -11.66
CA GLU A 329 -23.86 11.97 -10.82
C GLU A 329 -25.17 12.04 -10.01
N PRO A 330 -25.12 12.31 -8.69
CA PRO A 330 -26.35 12.57 -7.96
C PRO A 330 -27.02 13.79 -8.61
N ALA A 331 -28.28 13.62 -9.00
CA ALA A 331 -29.08 14.66 -9.62
C ALA A 331 -28.99 15.92 -8.75
N LYS A 332 -28.38 16.98 -9.28
CA LYS A 332 -28.31 18.31 -8.66
C LYS A 332 -29.74 18.75 -8.37
N THR A 333 -30.19 18.60 -7.13
CA THR A 333 -31.27 19.42 -6.59
C THR A 333 -30.79 20.87 -6.71
N ALA A 334 -31.49 21.70 -7.48
CA ALA A 334 -31.12 23.08 -7.71
C ALA A 334 -30.95 23.78 -6.35
N GLU A 335 -29.70 24.07 -5.97
CA GLU A 335 -29.40 24.79 -4.75
C GLU A 335 -29.99 26.20 -4.86
N PRO A 336 -30.58 26.74 -3.77
CA PRO A 336 -31.04 28.12 -3.77
C PRO A 336 -29.86 29.07 -4.04
N LEU A 337 -30.09 30.03 -4.93
CA LEU A 337 -29.12 31.04 -5.34
C LEU A 337 -29.34 32.32 -4.54
N TYR A 338 -28.24 32.97 -4.17
CA TYR A 338 -28.20 34.14 -3.32
C TYR A 338 -27.40 35.27 -3.98
N TYR A 339 -27.78 36.50 -3.69
CA TYR A 339 -27.04 37.72 -4.00
C TYR A 339 -26.49 38.32 -2.71
N ALA A 340 -25.33 38.97 -2.78
CA ALA A 340 -24.70 39.67 -1.66
C ALA A 340 -24.39 41.12 -2.04
N PHE A 341 -24.64 42.03 -1.09
CA PHE A 341 -24.39 43.45 -1.27
C PHE A 341 -22.96 43.81 -0.84
N ASN A 342 -22.14 44.29 -1.77
CA ASN A 342 -20.72 44.58 -1.52
C ASN A 342 -20.50 45.99 -0.90
N GLU A 343 -19.25 46.32 -0.55
CA GLU A 343 -18.88 47.64 -0.01
C GLU A 343 -19.02 48.78 -1.02
N GLU A 344 -19.02 48.47 -2.33
CA GLU A 344 -19.20 49.40 -3.44
C GLU A 344 -20.67 49.70 -3.75
N GLN A 345 -21.59 49.22 -2.90
CA GLN A 345 -23.05 49.38 -3.02
C GLN A 345 -23.69 48.69 -4.23
N GLU A 346 -23.09 47.60 -4.69
CA GLU A 346 -23.58 46.78 -5.80
C GLU A 346 -23.96 45.36 -5.35
N TRP A 347 -25.06 44.84 -5.88
CA TRP A 347 -25.47 43.45 -5.70
C TRP A 347 -24.63 42.54 -6.59
N GLN A 348 -23.91 41.60 -5.97
CA GLN A 348 -23.15 40.56 -6.68
C GLN A 348 -23.87 39.21 -6.55
N GLY A 349 -23.88 38.43 -7.63
CA GLY A 349 -24.48 37.10 -7.68
C GLY A 349 -24.95 36.73 -9.09
N PRO A 350 -25.67 35.61 -9.26
CA PRO A 350 -26.11 34.68 -8.22
C PRO A 350 -25.00 33.73 -7.74
N PHE A 351 -24.92 33.51 -6.42
CA PHE A 351 -24.02 32.56 -5.77
C PHE A 351 -24.82 31.41 -5.16
N ASN A 352 -24.32 30.18 -5.24
CA ASN A 352 -24.80 29.11 -4.37
C ASN A 352 -24.21 29.27 -2.96
N LEU A 353 -24.70 28.49 -1.99
CA LEU A 353 -24.28 28.60 -0.58
C LEU A 353 -22.75 28.49 -0.42
N ALA A 354 -22.11 27.58 -1.17
CA ALA A 354 -20.67 27.38 -1.17
C ALA A 354 -19.93 28.62 -1.73
N GLY A 355 -20.33 29.11 -2.90
CA GLY A 355 -19.74 30.29 -3.55
C GLY A 355 -19.91 31.56 -2.70
N LEU A 356 -21.08 31.75 -2.11
CA LEU A 356 -21.38 32.87 -1.22
C LEU A 356 -20.46 32.81 0.01
N SER A 357 -20.35 31.65 0.66
CA SER A 357 -19.49 31.48 1.84
C SER A 357 -17.99 31.68 1.57
N ALA A 358 -17.55 31.50 0.32
CA ALA A 358 -16.15 31.66 -0.09
C ALA A 358 -15.74 33.12 -0.31
N LEU A 359 -16.70 34.05 -0.39
CA LEU A 359 -16.41 35.47 -0.64
C LEU A 359 -15.53 36.04 0.50
N PRO A 360 -14.39 36.66 0.18
CA PRO A 360 -13.41 37.12 1.18
C PRO A 360 -13.89 38.35 1.95
N TRP A 361 -14.81 39.13 1.37
CA TRP A 361 -15.41 40.34 1.94
C TRP A 361 -16.78 40.09 2.59
N LEU A 362 -17.29 38.85 2.59
CA LEU A 362 -18.56 38.53 3.22
C LEU A 362 -18.41 38.56 4.75
N THR A 363 -19.23 39.35 5.41
CA THR A 363 -19.24 39.50 6.87
C THR A 363 -20.63 39.18 7.44
N PRO A 364 -20.78 38.95 8.76
CA PRO A 364 -22.08 38.78 9.40
C PRO A 364 -23.04 39.98 9.23
N LEU A 365 -22.50 41.14 8.84
CA LEU A 365 -23.26 42.37 8.61
C LEU A 365 -23.59 42.59 7.12
N THR A 366 -23.08 41.75 6.22
CA THR A 366 -23.38 41.85 4.80
C THR A 366 -24.85 41.50 4.55
N TRP A 367 -25.50 42.28 3.69
CA TRP A 367 -26.87 42.03 3.26
C TRP A 367 -26.89 40.97 2.16
N ILE A 368 -27.80 40.01 2.29
CA ILE A 368 -28.02 38.94 1.32
C ILE A 368 -29.52 38.85 0.97
N GLY A 369 -29.81 38.33 -0.22
CA GLY A 369 -31.18 38.11 -0.68
C GLY A 369 -31.24 37.05 -1.78
N THR A 370 -32.38 36.42 -1.99
CA THR A 370 -32.57 35.44 -3.08
C THR A 370 -32.84 36.11 -4.44
N ALA A 371 -33.15 37.41 -4.42
CA ALA A 371 -33.22 38.28 -5.58
C ALA A 371 -32.79 39.71 -5.17
N PRO A 372 -32.36 40.57 -6.12
CA PRO A 372 -31.93 41.95 -5.83
C PRO A 372 -33.00 42.83 -5.17
N ASP A 373 -34.29 42.44 -5.25
CA ASP A 373 -35.45 43.24 -4.84
C ASP A 373 -36.41 42.53 -3.84
N GLU A 374 -36.04 41.37 -3.29
CA GLU A 374 -36.91 40.55 -2.43
C GLU A 374 -36.18 40.03 -1.18
N GLU A 375 -36.87 40.07 -0.02
CA GLU A 375 -36.42 39.62 1.31
C GLU A 375 -34.91 39.79 1.58
N ILE A 376 -34.53 41.02 1.90
CA ILE A 376 -33.16 41.37 2.25
C ILE A 376 -32.96 41.11 3.74
N GLU A 377 -32.07 40.18 4.07
CA GLU A 377 -31.70 39.86 5.44
C GLU A 377 -30.19 39.95 5.64
N ARG A 378 -29.74 40.13 6.87
CA ARG A 378 -28.31 40.04 7.17
C ARG A 378 -27.86 38.59 7.19
N VAL A 379 -26.62 38.35 6.81
CA VAL A 379 -25.95 37.04 6.95
C VAL A 379 -26.08 36.47 8.37
N SER A 380 -26.07 37.33 9.40
CA SER A 380 -26.25 36.93 10.81
C SER A 380 -27.69 36.56 11.19
N GLU A 381 -28.67 37.06 10.45
CA GLU A 381 -30.09 36.80 10.68
C GLU A 381 -30.54 35.51 9.98
N ASN A 382 -29.91 35.15 8.86
CA ASN A 382 -30.14 33.88 8.19
C ASN A 382 -29.57 32.70 9.01
N PRO A 383 -30.39 31.75 9.47
CA PRO A 383 -29.95 30.67 10.36
C PRO A 383 -28.95 29.69 9.72
N ILE A 384 -29.03 29.50 8.39
CA ILE A 384 -28.11 28.62 7.64
C ILE A 384 -26.74 29.31 7.49
N MET A 385 -26.74 30.58 7.10
CA MET A 385 -25.52 31.36 6.89
C MET A 385 -24.79 31.68 8.19
N ASN A 386 -25.53 32.02 9.24
CA ASN A 386 -24.96 32.25 10.56
C ASN A 386 -24.31 30.98 11.12
N ALA A 387 -24.91 29.79 10.90
CA ALA A 387 -24.28 28.52 11.28
C ALA A 387 -22.95 28.27 10.53
N ILE A 388 -22.87 28.63 9.24
CA ILE A 388 -21.62 28.55 8.46
C ILE A 388 -20.56 29.52 9.00
N PHE A 389 -20.93 30.76 9.32
CA PHE A 389 -20.01 31.74 9.90
C PHE A 389 -19.53 31.35 11.29
N ILE A 390 -20.43 30.87 12.16
CA ILE A 390 -20.07 30.35 13.48
C ILE A 390 -19.14 29.14 13.34
N LYS A 391 -19.40 28.22 12.41
CA LYS A 391 -18.51 27.09 12.13
C LYS A 391 -17.13 27.56 11.62
N ARG A 392 -17.08 28.60 10.78
CA ARG A 392 -15.83 29.23 10.30
C ARG A 392 -15.04 29.86 11.46
N LEU A 393 -15.73 30.59 12.35
CA LEU A 393 -15.15 31.24 13.53
C LEU A 393 -14.65 30.22 14.57
N ILE A 394 -15.39 29.13 14.79
CA ILE A 394 -15.01 28.05 15.70
C ILE A 394 -13.85 27.22 15.13
N ASN A 395 -13.82 26.99 13.81
CA ASN A 395 -12.69 26.32 13.14
C ASN A 395 -11.45 27.23 12.97
N THR A 396 -11.55 28.55 13.16
CA THR A 396 -10.41 29.48 13.14
C THR A 396 -9.57 29.52 14.42
N LYS A 397 -9.59 28.48 15.28
CA LYS A 397 -8.34 28.11 15.95
C LYS A 397 -7.47 27.38 14.94
N VAL A 398 -6.99 28.14 13.94
CA VAL A 398 -5.98 27.68 13.00
C VAL A 398 -4.77 27.28 13.84
N LYS A 399 -4.51 25.98 13.96
CA LYS A 399 -3.25 25.51 14.48
C LYS A 399 -2.18 25.91 13.48
N THR A 400 -1.52 27.03 13.76
CA THR A 400 -0.32 27.44 13.04
C THR A 400 0.77 26.44 13.37
N ALA A 401 1.30 25.78 12.35
CA ALA A 401 2.43 24.89 12.54
C ALA A 401 3.71 25.72 12.74
N ASP A 402 4.66 25.19 13.51
CA ASP A 402 6.01 25.78 13.63
C ASP A 402 6.81 25.76 12.30
N GLN A 403 6.22 25.15 11.27
CA GLN A 403 6.82 24.91 9.97
C GLN A 403 6.60 26.10 9.05
N ILE A 404 7.64 26.45 8.30
CA ILE A 404 7.65 27.64 7.44
C ILE A 404 7.62 27.19 5.97
N CYS A 405 6.78 27.82 5.17
CA CYS A 405 6.70 27.63 3.73
C CYS A 405 8.06 27.86 3.06
N PRO A 406 8.56 26.90 2.25
CA PRO A 406 9.86 27.05 1.59
C PRO A 406 9.87 28.19 0.56
N ASN A 407 8.72 28.50 -0.05
CA ASN A 407 8.57 29.56 -1.06
C ASN A 407 8.32 30.93 -0.41
N CYS A 408 7.26 31.05 0.38
CA CYS A 408 6.78 32.34 0.92
C CYS A 408 7.44 32.76 2.24
N LYS A 409 8.17 31.86 2.91
CA LYS A 409 8.77 32.09 4.24
C LYS A 409 7.77 32.42 5.34
N GLN A 410 6.52 32.01 5.19
CA GLN A 410 5.47 32.22 6.18
C GLN A 410 5.07 30.92 6.89
N ALA A 411 4.45 31.05 8.07
CA ALA A 411 3.94 29.89 8.80
C ALA A 411 2.90 29.11 8.00
N LEU A 412 3.00 27.79 8.04
CA LEU A 412 2.02 26.90 7.43
C LEU A 412 0.81 26.71 8.36
N VAL A 413 -0.33 26.47 7.73
CA VAL A 413 -1.61 26.24 8.41
C VAL A 413 -2.00 24.78 8.28
N GLU A 414 -2.36 24.16 9.39
CA GLU A 414 -2.93 22.81 9.38
C GLU A 414 -4.37 22.86 8.83
N ILE A 415 -4.62 22.12 7.75
CA ILE A 415 -5.93 21.98 7.12
C ILE A 415 -6.29 20.50 6.94
N PRO A 416 -7.58 20.13 7.06
CA PRO A 416 -8.05 18.82 6.64
C PRO A 416 -8.11 18.74 5.11
N TYR A 417 -7.53 17.71 4.52
CA TYR A 417 -7.58 17.36 3.11
C TYR A 417 -7.82 15.85 3.00
N GLU A 418 -8.91 15.39 2.37
CA GLU A 418 -9.26 13.95 2.26
C GLU A 418 -9.23 13.21 3.62
N ARG A 419 -9.87 13.81 4.63
CA ARG A 419 -9.84 13.36 6.05
C ARG A 419 -8.43 13.19 6.65
N THR A 420 -7.43 13.82 6.06
CA THR A 420 -6.03 13.75 6.48
C THR A 420 -5.52 15.16 6.79
N GLN A 421 -4.81 15.33 7.90
CA GLN A 421 -4.23 16.63 8.23
C GLN A 421 -2.96 16.88 7.42
N VAL A 422 -2.96 18.00 6.69
CA VAL A 422 -1.83 18.49 5.88
C VAL A 422 -1.51 19.94 6.24
N TYR A 423 -0.31 20.40 5.89
CA TYR A 423 0.10 21.78 6.14
C TYR A 423 0.13 22.58 4.84
N GLN A 424 -0.74 23.57 4.70
CA GLN A 424 -0.83 24.38 3.49
C GLN A 424 -0.37 25.83 3.74
N CYS A 425 0.28 26.42 2.74
CA CYS A 425 0.59 27.85 2.74
C CYS A 425 -0.62 28.66 2.27
N ASN A 426 -1.07 29.64 3.06
CA ASN A 426 -2.19 30.51 2.67
C ASN A 426 -1.92 31.36 1.40
N PHE A 427 -0.65 31.57 1.06
CA PHE A 427 -0.23 32.48 -0.01
C PHE A 427 0.02 31.75 -1.32
N CYS A 428 1.03 30.87 -1.37
CA CYS A 428 1.33 30.13 -2.60
C CYS A 428 0.43 28.90 -2.81
N LYS A 429 -0.40 28.52 -1.85
CA LYS A 429 -1.24 27.30 -1.88
C LYS A 429 -0.45 25.98 -2.03
N GLY A 430 0.86 26.01 -1.84
CA GLY A 430 1.67 24.80 -1.74
C GLY A 430 1.40 24.05 -0.44
N THR A 431 1.49 22.73 -0.52
CA THR A 431 1.07 21.80 0.53
C THR A 431 2.24 20.92 0.94
N LEU A 432 2.53 20.89 2.24
CA LEU A 432 3.50 20.02 2.86
C LEU A 432 2.79 18.79 3.44
N VAL A 433 3.25 17.61 3.05
CA VAL A 433 2.66 16.33 3.42
C VAL A 433 3.76 15.41 3.96
N GLU A 434 3.45 14.68 5.03
CA GLU A 434 4.32 13.60 5.51
C GLU A 434 4.22 12.39 4.57
N ASN A 435 5.33 11.74 4.24
CA ASN A 435 5.37 10.73 3.19
C ASN A 435 4.43 9.54 3.45
N ASN A 436 4.26 9.14 4.71
CA ASN A 436 3.34 8.09 5.12
C ASN A 436 1.85 8.46 4.95
N LYS A 437 1.52 9.76 4.85
CA LYS A 437 0.16 10.27 4.60
C LYS A 437 -0.16 10.43 3.12
N ILE A 438 0.84 10.44 2.22
CA ILE A 438 0.59 10.63 0.78
C ILE A 438 -0.27 9.49 0.20
N PRO A 439 0.03 8.19 0.45
CA PRO A 439 -0.80 7.09 -0.07
C PRO A 439 -2.23 7.15 0.45
N ARG A 440 -2.40 7.55 1.71
CA ARG A 440 -3.72 7.78 2.32
C ARG A 440 -4.53 8.82 1.54
N ILE A 441 -3.91 9.95 1.22
CA ILE A 441 -4.55 11.05 0.48
C ILE A 441 -4.91 10.61 -0.94
N ILE A 442 -3.98 9.95 -1.65
CA ILE A 442 -4.19 9.51 -3.03
C ILE A 442 -5.32 8.48 -3.15
N VAL A 443 -5.47 7.60 -2.15
CA VAL A 443 -6.48 6.54 -2.19
C VAL A 443 -7.89 7.05 -1.91
N ARG A 444 -8.00 8.11 -1.12
CA ARG A 444 -9.27 8.68 -0.69
C ARG A 444 -9.81 9.59 -1.79
N ASP A 445 -11.12 9.58 -1.89
CA ASP A 445 -11.87 10.26 -2.95
C ASP A 445 -13.20 10.70 -2.32
N GLU A 446 -13.14 11.80 -1.57
CA GLU A 446 -14.33 12.46 -1.04
C GLU A 446 -14.88 13.50 -1.99
N GLU A 447 -14.00 14.18 -2.73
CA GLU A 447 -14.38 15.18 -3.71
C GLU A 447 -13.92 14.74 -5.11
N PRO A 448 -14.84 14.68 -6.09
CA PRO A 448 -14.47 14.27 -7.44
C PRO A 448 -13.48 15.25 -8.05
N CYS A 449 -12.51 14.73 -8.81
CA CYS A 449 -11.52 15.57 -9.47
C CYS A 449 -12.18 16.68 -10.32
N PRO A 450 -11.89 17.97 -10.04
CA PRO A 450 -12.43 19.07 -10.84
C PRO A 450 -11.95 19.00 -12.30
N GLU A 451 -12.85 19.29 -13.25
CA GLU A 451 -12.55 19.21 -14.69
C GLU A 451 -11.33 20.06 -15.09
N ARG A 452 -11.12 21.22 -14.45
CA ARG A 452 -9.92 22.06 -14.62
C ARG A 452 -8.63 21.30 -14.28
N ILE A 453 -8.61 20.57 -13.16
CA ILE A 453 -7.43 19.81 -12.70
C ILE A 453 -7.20 18.60 -13.60
N LYS A 454 -8.29 17.96 -14.07
CA LYS A 454 -8.22 16.86 -15.02
C LYS A 454 -7.55 17.27 -16.33
N GLN A 455 -7.96 18.40 -16.91
CA GLN A 455 -7.36 18.96 -18.12
C GLN A 455 -5.90 19.38 -17.91
N LEU A 456 -5.60 20.03 -16.77
CA LEU A 456 -4.23 20.40 -16.41
C LEU A 456 -3.33 19.17 -16.29
N SER A 457 -3.82 18.12 -15.65
CA SER A 457 -3.11 16.84 -15.48
C SER A 457 -2.72 16.24 -16.83
N SER A 458 -3.68 16.13 -17.75
CA SER A 458 -3.44 15.62 -19.10
C SER A 458 -2.47 16.49 -19.91
N ALA A 459 -2.51 17.81 -19.75
CA ALA A 459 -1.57 18.70 -20.43
C ALA A 459 -0.13 18.52 -19.90
N VAL A 460 0.04 18.46 -18.58
CA VAL A 460 1.35 18.32 -17.92
C VAL A 460 2.01 16.99 -18.28
N ILE A 461 1.26 15.88 -18.28
CA ILE A 461 1.81 14.55 -18.57
C ILE A 461 2.29 14.47 -20.03
N ASN A 462 1.51 15.02 -20.96
CA ASN A 462 1.83 15.03 -22.39
C ASN A 462 3.04 15.92 -22.69
N GLU A 463 3.13 17.11 -22.07
CA GLU A 463 4.30 17.99 -22.24
C GLU A 463 5.57 17.33 -21.70
N LYS A 464 5.51 16.74 -20.50
CA LYS A 464 6.67 16.08 -19.87
C LYS A 464 7.11 14.83 -20.63
N GLN A 465 6.17 14.03 -21.13
CA GLN A 465 6.47 12.89 -21.98
C GLN A 465 7.19 13.34 -23.26
N LYS A 466 6.67 14.37 -23.95
CA LYS A 466 7.32 14.95 -25.14
C LYS A 466 8.75 15.41 -24.84
N ARG A 467 8.97 16.13 -23.74
CA ARG A 467 10.33 16.54 -23.32
C ARG A 467 11.25 15.35 -23.07
N MET A 468 10.77 14.29 -22.40
CA MET A 468 11.57 13.09 -22.16
C MET A 468 11.89 12.32 -23.44
N THR A 469 10.92 12.17 -24.36
CA THR A 469 11.15 11.54 -25.67
C THR A 469 12.14 12.36 -26.49
N MET A 470 11.98 13.69 -26.56
CA MET A 470 12.93 14.58 -27.24
C MET A 470 14.35 14.50 -26.66
N LYS A 471 14.47 14.39 -25.33
CA LYS A 471 15.76 14.20 -24.65
C LYS A 471 16.41 12.84 -24.97
N ARG A 472 15.63 11.79 -25.21
CA ARG A 472 16.16 10.49 -25.67
C ARG A 472 16.61 10.53 -27.13
N LEU A 473 15.92 11.30 -27.97
CA LEU A 473 16.21 11.42 -29.41
C LEU A 473 17.39 12.37 -29.71
N ILE A 474 17.62 13.37 -28.86
CA ILE A 474 18.65 14.39 -29.07
C ILE A 474 19.75 14.20 -28.02
N SER A 475 20.96 13.80 -28.45
CA SER A 475 22.16 13.68 -27.60
C SER A 475 22.75 15.04 -27.17
N LYS A 476 21.92 16.05 -26.92
CA LYS A 476 22.39 17.36 -26.45
C LYS A 476 22.14 17.49 -24.96
N GLU A 477 23.22 17.70 -24.23
CA GLU A 477 23.17 18.20 -22.86
C GLU A 477 22.49 19.56 -22.86
N GLU A 478 21.26 19.64 -22.37
CA GLU A 478 20.67 20.92 -21.99
C GLU A 478 21.58 21.59 -20.94
N PRO A 479 21.74 22.92 -20.98
CA PRO A 479 22.36 23.62 -19.88
C PRO A 479 21.57 23.29 -18.61
N LYS A 480 22.26 22.72 -17.60
CA LYS A 480 21.68 22.46 -16.28
C LYS A 480 21.28 23.80 -15.66
N THR A 481 20.12 24.34 -16.00
CA THR A 481 19.44 25.34 -15.20
C THR A 481 19.06 24.64 -13.90
N SER A 482 19.99 24.70 -12.93
CA SER A 482 19.75 24.17 -11.60
C SER A 482 18.66 25.02 -10.95
N ILE A 483 17.43 24.51 -10.97
CA ILE A 483 16.35 25.07 -10.18
C ILE A 483 16.84 25.06 -8.72
N PRO A 484 16.87 26.20 -8.02
CA PRO A 484 17.39 26.24 -6.66
C PRO A 484 16.57 25.31 -5.77
N LEU A 485 17.27 24.40 -5.08
CA LEU A 485 16.63 23.42 -4.21
C LEU A 485 16.00 24.14 -3.01
N LYS A 486 14.73 23.81 -2.74
CA LYS A 486 14.00 24.34 -1.59
C LYS A 486 14.56 23.74 -0.30
N ASN A 487 14.61 24.51 0.78
CA ASN A 487 15.00 23.99 2.09
C ASN A 487 13.82 23.35 2.82
N CYS A 488 14.07 22.21 3.44
CA CYS A 488 13.11 21.48 4.26
C CYS A 488 12.60 22.36 5.41
N PRO A 489 11.28 22.55 5.58
CA PRO A 489 10.71 23.32 6.68
C PRO A 489 11.15 22.84 8.08
N LYS A 490 11.38 21.53 8.23
CA LYS A 490 11.70 20.85 9.49
C LYS A 490 13.21 20.85 9.82
N CYS A 491 14.06 20.39 8.91
CA CYS A 491 15.51 20.26 9.17
C CYS A 491 16.41 21.28 8.44
N LYS A 492 15.82 22.20 7.67
CA LYS A 492 16.51 23.25 6.89
C LYS A 492 17.52 22.78 5.83
N LYS A 493 17.74 21.47 5.67
CA LYS A 493 18.55 20.88 4.59
C LYS A 493 17.85 21.01 3.22
N PRO A 494 18.58 21.07 2.10
CA PRO A 494 17.98 21.12 0.76
C PRO A 494 17.14 19.86 0.49
N MET A 495 15.98 20.05 -0.12
CA MET A 495 15.10 19.01 -0.62
C MET A 495 15.50 18.64 -2.04
N MET A 496 15.32 17.38 -2.41
CA MET A 496 15.59 16.90 -3.77
C MET A 496 14.32 16.97 -4.59
N ARG A 497 14.37 17.69 -5.71
CA ARG A 497 13.30 17.71 -6.71
C ARG A 497 13.40 16.46 -7.58
N ARG A 498 12.37 15.63 -7.58
CA ARG A 498 12.29 14.41 -8.40
C ARG A 498 10.84 14.05 -8.69
N PHE A 499 10.61 13.18 -9.67
CA PHE A 499 9.27 12.65 -9.91
C PHE A 499 8.78 11.82 -8.71
N TYR A 500 7.53 12.02 -8.30
CA TYR A 500 6.87 11.19 -7.29
C TYR A 500 6.77 9.75 -7.75
N SER A 501 6.32 9.56 -9.00
CA SER A 501 6.28 8.26 -9.69
C SER A 501 6.68 8.46 -11.14
N LEU A 502 7.40 7.48 -11.69
CA LEU A 502 7.73 7.43 -13.12
C LEU A 502 6.50 7.21 -14.01
N VAL A 503 5.37 6.80 -13.41
CA VAL A 503 4.09 6.64 -14.12
C VAL A 503 3.37 7.98 -14.29
N TYR A 504 3.28 8.78 -13.22
CA TYR A 504 2.47 10.01 -13.22
C TYR A 504 3.27 11.29 -13.50
N LEU A 505 4.61 11.23 -13.43
CA LEU A 505 5.52 12.32 -13.83
C LEU A 505 5.30 13.67 -13.12
N ILE A 506 4.70 13.68 -11.93
CA ILE A 506 4.60 14.89 -11.10
C ILE A 506 5.92 15.09 -10.35
N GLU A 507 6.51 16.27 -10.48
CA GLU A 507 7.74 16.61 -9.77
C GLU A 507 7.36 17.08 -8.38
N VAL A 508 8.07 16.60 -7.37
CA VAL A 508 7.85 17.00 -5.98
C VAL A 508 9.19 17.22 -5.30
N ASP A 509 9.20 18.07 -4.28
CA ASP A 509 10.39 18.35 -3.49
C ASP A 509 10.40 17.49 -2.23
N MET A 510 11.31 16.52 -2.14
CA MET A 510 11.34 15.55 -1.05
C MET A 510 12.53 15.75 -0.11
N CYS A 511 12.27 15.65 1.20
CA CYS A 511 13.32 15.60 2.21
C CYS A 511 13.55 14.16 2.71
N SER A 512 14.66 13.54 2.29
CA SER A 512 15.03 12.17 2.69
C SER A 512 15.30 11.99 4.19
N PHE A 513 15.59 13.07 4.92
CA PHE A 513 15.88 13.00 6.36
C PHE A 513 14.62 13.09 7.22
N CYS A 514 13.64 13.88 6.80
CA CYS A 514 12.44 14.16 7.58
C CYS A 514 11.23 13.32 7.15
N GLY A 515 11.29 12.68 5.97
CA GLY A 515 10.16 11.93 5.42
C GLY A 515 8.98 12.84 5.08
N ILE A 516 9.26 14.04 4.56
CA ILE A 516 8.22 15.00 4.14
C ILE A 516 8.42 15.36 2.67
N THR A 517 7.30 15.65 2.01
CA THR A 517 7.24 16.06 0.61
C THR A 517 6.47 17.37 0.51
N TRP A 518 7.03 18.30 -0.24
CA TRP A 518 6.38 19.55 -0.60
C TRP A 518 5.83 19.44 -2.02
N PHE A 519 4.53 19.73 -2.13
CA PHE A 519 3.79 19.88 -3.38
C PHE A 519 3.58 21.38 -3.62
N ASP A 520 3.97 21.85 -4.79
CA ASP A 520 3.56 23.18 -5.24
C ASP A 520 2.05 23.20 -5.54
N LYS A 521 1.53 24.38 -5.86
CA LYS A 521 0.11 24.60 -6.10
C LYS A 521 -0.42 23.60 -7.14
N ASP A 522 -1.60 23.05 -6.87
CA ASP A 522 -2.32 22.09 -7.71
C ASP A 522 -1.60 20.72 -7.89
N GLU A 523 -0.34 20.52 -7.46
CA GLU A 523 0.41 19.27 -7.71
C GLU A 523 -0.12 18.06 -6.94
N LEU A 524 -0.57 18.24 -5.70
CA LEU A 524 -1.15 17.16 -4.90
C LEU A 524 -2.49 16.70 -5.48
N GLU A 525 -3.35 17.66 -5.86
CA GLU A 525 -4.65 17.42 -6.50
C GLU A 525 -4.47 16.75 -7.86
N MET A 526 -3.51 17.22 -8.68
CA MET A 526 -3.17 16.57 -9.95
C MET A 526 -2.75 15.11 -9.73
N LEU A 527 -1.93 14.83 -8.71
CA LEU A 527 -1.48 13.47 -8.42
C LEU A 527 -2.64 12.54 -8.08
N GLN A 528 -3.55 12.99 -7.23
CA GLN A 528 -4.76 12.26 -6.87
C GLN A 528 -5.63 12.01 -8.10
N CYS A 529 -5.91 13.06 -8.88
CA CYS A 529 -6.73 12.99 -10.08
C CYS A 529 -6.15 12.04 -11.14
N MET A 530 -4.83 12.07 -11.36
CA MET A 530 -4.15 11.17 -12.29
C MET A 530 -4.28 9.71 -11.87
N VAL A 531 -4.14 9.41 -10.58
CA VAL A 531 -4.26 8.05 -10.04
C VAL A 531 -5.71 7.57 -10.13
N GLU A 532 -6.67 8.41 -9.74
CA GLU A 532 -8.10 8.12 -9.75
C GLU A 532 -8.62 7.84 -11.18
N ASN A 533 -8.28 8.70 -12.13
CA ASN A 533 -8.76 8.64 -13.51
C ASN A 533 -7.84 7.80 -14.43
N ARG A 534 -6.79 7.18 -13.89
CA ARG A 534 -5.75 6.45 -14.65
C ARG A 534 -5.19 7.25 -15.83
N ILE A 535 -4.95 8.54 -15.60
CA ILE A 535 -4.30 9.41 -16.57
C ILE A 535 -2.81 9.06 -16.55
N VAL A 536 -2.41 8.23 -17.51
CA VAL A 536 -1.04 7.72 -17.69
C VAL A 536 -0.55 8.21 -19.06
N PRO A 537 0.76 8.48 -19.25
CA PRO A 537 1.30 8.80 -20.57
C PRO A 537 0.88 7.75 -21.61
N GLU A 538 0.45 8.20 -22.79
CA GLU A 538 0.19 7.32 -23.94
C GLU A 538 1.53 6.74 -24.39
N ILE A 539 1.86 5.54 -23.93
CA ILE A 539 2.98 4.79 -24.49
C ILE A 539 2.51 4.30 -25.86
N GLU A 540 2.77 5.08 -26.91
CA GLU A 540 2.85 4.54 -28.26
C GLU A 540 3.95 3.48 -28.24
N LEU A 541 3.56 2.23 -27.99
CA LEU A 541 4.37 1.09 -28.38
C LEU A 541 4.42 1.15 -29.91
N SER A 542 5.49 1.75 -30.44
CA SER A 542 5.87 1.55 -31.82
C SER A 542 6.05 0.06 -32.03
N ASN A 543 5.01 -0.59 -32.54
CA ASN A 543 5.10 -1.88 -33.20
C ASN A 543 5.94 -1.68 -34.47
N GLU A 544 7.24 -1.53 -34.32
CA GLU A 544 8.20 -1.61 -35.41
C GLU A 544 9.16 -2.77 -35.11
N ALA A 545 8.80 -3.89 -35.74
CA ALA A 545 9.60 -5.03 -36.20
C ALA A 545 10.48 -5.81 -35.20
#